data_AF-A0A087WZ35-F1
#
_entry.id   AF-A0A087WZ35-F1
#
_cell.length_a   1.000
_cell.length_b   1.000
_cell.length_c   1.000
_cell.angle_alpha   90.00
_cell.angle_beta   90.00
_cell.angle_gamma   90.00
#
_symmetry.space_group_name_H-M   'P 1'
#
loop_
_entity.id
_entity.type
_entity.pdbx_description
1 polymer ?
#
loop_
_entity_poly.entity_id
_entity_poly.type
_entity_poly.pdbx_seq_one_letter_code
_entity_poly.pdbx_strand_id
1 'polypeptide(L)'
;ELLEQEHTQGFIITFCSALDDILGGGVPLMKTTEICGAPGVGKTQLCMQLAVDVQIPECFGGVAGEAVFIDTEGSFMVDRVVDLATACIQHLQLIAEKHKGEESGSTARAGVQWRNLGLLRPSPPRFKRFS
;
A
#
# COMPACT_ATOMS: atom_id res chain seq x y z
N GLU A 1 6.71 17.70 22.46
CA GLU A 1 7.65 16.66 21.99
C GLU A 1 6.96 15.32 21.69
N LEU A 2 6.65 14.44 22.66
CA LEU A 2 6.04 13.12 22.36
C LEU A 2 4.68 13.19 21.63
N LEU A 3 3.80 14.10 22.03
CA LEU A 3 2.50 14.32 21.38
C LEU A 3 2.66 14.88 19.95
N GLU A 4 3.64 15.73 19.71
CA GLU A 4 3.90 16.30 18.39
C GLU A 4 4.48 15.24 17.44
N GLN A 5 5.30 14.33 17.96
CA GLN A 5 5.78 13.16 17.21
C GLN A 5 4.61 12.25 16.77
N GLU A 6 3.59 12.09 17.62
CA GLU A 6 2.40 11.30 17.28
C GLU A 6 1.60 11.89 16.11
N HIS A 7 1.53 13.22 15.99
CA HIS A 7 0.85 13.90 14.89
C HIS A 7 1.60 13.86 13.55
N THR A 8 2.88 13.48 13.56
CA THR A 8 3.72 13.36 12.34
C THR A 8 3.82 11.92 11.80
N GLN A 9 3.11 10.98 12.41
CA GLN A 9 3.19 9.58 11.99
C GLN A 9 2.49 9.36 10.66
N GLY A 10 3.18 8.68 9.73
CA GLY A 10 2.62 8.27 8.46
C GLY A 10 1.60 7.14 8.60
N PHE A 11 1.04 6.73 7.47
CA PHE A 11 0.04 5.69 7.38
C PHE A 11 0.33 4.78 6.17
N ILE A 12 -0.18 3.56 6.22
CA ILE A 12 -0.28 2.67 5.07
C ILE A 12 -1.63 2.99 4.39
N ILE A 13 -1.57 3.58 3.19
CA ILE A 13 -2.77 3.84 2.37
C ILE A 13 -3.39 2.53 1.90
N THR A 14 -4.73 2.46 1.81
CA THR A 14 -5.43 1.25 1.35
C THR A 14 -5.98 1.35 -0.07
N PHE A 15 -5.84 2.53 -0.70
CA PHE A 15 -6.50 2.90 -1.97
C PHE A 15 -8.04 2.75 -1.96
N CYS A 16 -8.63 2.58 -0.77
CA CYS A 16 -10.06 2.63 -0.56
C CYS A 16 -10.36 3.92 0.18
N SER A 17 -10.79 4.95 -0.54
CA SER A 17 -11.01 6.29 0.05
C SER A 17 -11.92 6.25 1.27
N ALA A 18 -13.00 5.46 1.23
CA ALA A 18 -13.91 5.32 2.36
C ALA A 18 -13.24 4.70 3.60
N LEU A 19 -12.33 3.75 3.41
CA LEU A 19 -11.60 3.13 4.52
C LEU A 19 -10.51 4.07 5.05
N ASP A 20 -9.75 4.69 4.15
CA ASP A 20 -8.73 5.67 4.50
C ASP A 20 -9.35 6.85 5.26
N ASP A 21 -10.52 7.36 4.83
CA ASP A 21 -11.24 8.43 5.51
C ASP A 21 -11.67 8.05 6.93
N ILE A 22 -12.19 6.83 7.12
CA ILE A 22 -12.58 6.32 8.45
C ILE A 22 -11.37 6.18 9.37
N LEU A 23 -10.20 5.84 8.81
CA LEU A 23 -8.95 5.67 9.57
C LEU A 23 -8.13 6.96 9.71
N GLY A 24 -8.56 8.08 9.09
CA GLY A 24 -7.86 9.36 9.14
C GLY A 24 -6.63 9.45 8.21
N GLY A 25 -6.65 8.74 7.08
CA GLY A 25 -5.62 8.74 6.03
C GLY A 25 -5.15 7.35 5.60
N GLY A 26 -5.37 6.34 6.44
CA GLY A 26 -4.94 4.96 6.22
C GLY A 26 -4.62 4.26 7.55
N VAL A 27 -4.03 3.07 7.50
CA VAL A 27 -3.64 2.34 8.72
C VAL A 27 -2.42 3.03 9.36
N PRO A 28 -2.52 3.52 10.61
CA PRO A 28 -1.46 4.33 11.22
C PRO A 28 -0.18 3.53 11.48
N LEU A 29 0.97 4.11 11.15
CA LEU A 29 2.27 3.56 11.53
C LEU A 29 2.55 3.77 13.02
N MET A 30 3.44 2.94 13.59
CA MET A 30 3.84 2.98 15.00
C MET A 30 2.68 2.81 16.00
N LYS A 31 1.52 2.32 15.53
CA LYS A 31 0.36 2.00 16.36
C LYS A 31 -0.09 0.57 16.06
N THR A 32 -0.71 -0.06 17.05
CA THR A 32 -1.36 -1.36 16.86
C THR A 32 -2.79 -1.13 16.40
N THR A 33 -3.17 -1.71 15.26
CA THR A 33 -4.54 -1.69 14.74
C THR A 33 -5.15 -3.09 14.83
N GLU A 34 -6.26 -3.21 15.55
CA GLU A 34 -7.01 -4.47 15.68
C GLU A 34 -8.20 -4.50 14.71
N ILE A 35 -8.29 -5.56 13.90
CA ILE A 35 -9.40 -5.78 12.96
C ILE A 35 -10.29 -6.90 13.51
N CYS A 36 -11.48 -6.55 14.00
CA CYS A 36 -12.41 -7.46 14.64
C CYS A 36 -13.65 -7.77 13.78
N GLY A 37 -14.24 -8.95 13.97
CA GLY A 37 -15.51 -9.34 13.34
C GLY A 37 -15.68 -10.83 13.16
N ALA A 38 -16.87 -11.25 12.74
CA ALA A 38 -17.24 -12.66 12.55
C ALA A 38 -16.36 -13.37 11.48
N PRO A 39 -16.32 -14.71 11.44
CA PRO A 39 -15.71 -15.45 10.33
C PRO A 39 -16.29 -15.01 8.98
N GLY A 40 -15.46 -14.91 7.94
CA GLY A 40 -15.89 -14.55 6.58
C GLY A 40 -16.09 -13.06 6.30
N VAL A 41 -15.98 -12.16 7.29
CA VAL A 41 -16.17 -10.70 7.09
C VAL A 41 -15.00 -9.99 6.39
N GLY A 42 -13.95 -10.71 6.00
CA GLY A 42 -12.83 -10.16 5.23
C GLY A 42 -11.57 -9.78 6.01
N LYS A 43 -11.46 -10.10 7.30
CA LYS A 43 -10.28 -9.76 8.13
C LYS A 43 -8.95 -10.22 7.50
N THR A 44 -8.84 -11.51 7.16
CA THR A 44 -7.64 -12.07 6.51
C THR A 44 -7.37 -11.43 5.15
N GLN A 45 -8.43 -11.11 4.39
CA GLN A 45 -8.29 -10.43 3.10
C GLN A 45 -7.69 -9.04 3.27
N LEU A 46 -8.17 -8.27 4.27
CA LEU A 46 -7.62 -6.96 4.59
C LEU A 46 -6.16 -7.05 5.05
N CYS A 47 -5.79 -8.03 5.88
CA CYS A 47 -4.39 -8.22 6.27
C CYS A 47 -3.48 -8.54 5.06
N MET A 48 -3.94 -9.37 4.12
CA MET A 48 -3.18 -9.66 2.90
C MET A 48 -3.06 -8.43 1.99
N GLN A 49 -4.12 -7.62 1.89
CA GLN A 49 -4.11 -6.35 1.17
C GLN A 49 -3.08 -5.38 1.78
N LEU A 50 -3.09 -5.18 3.10
CA LEU A 50 -2.12 -4.32 3.79
C LEU A 50 -0.67 -4.80 3.63
N ALA A 51 -0.44 -6.11 3.55
CA ALA A 51 0.88 -6.67 3.27
C ALA A 51 1.41 -6.33 1.86
N VAL A 52 0.51 -6.08 0.90
CA VAL A 52 0.84 -5.54 -0.43
C VAL A 52 0.98 -4.02 -0.35
N ASP A 53 0.04 -3.33 0.29
CA ASP A 53 -0.03 -1.87 0.30
C ASP A 53 1.19 -1.22 0.98
N VAL A 54 1.76 -1.85 2.00
CA VAL A 54 2.99 -1.33 2.65
C VAL A 54 4.15 -1.19 1.66
N GLN A 55 4.15 -1.96 0.56
CA GLN A 55 5.20 -1.94 -0.46
C GLN A 55 4.98 -0.84 -1.52
N ILE A 56 3.86 -0.10 -1.48
CA ILE A 56 3.57 0.99 -2.41
C ILE A 56 4.68 2.06 -2.30
N PRO A 57 5.27 2.54 -3.42
CA PRO A 57 6.30 3.56 -3.38
C PRO A 57 5.81 4.92 -2.86
N GLU A 58 6.71 5.69 -2.26
CA GLU A 58 6.42 7.04 -1.73
C GLU A 58 5.87 8.01 -2.79
N CYS A 59 6.29 7.88 -4.06
CA CYS A 59 5.78 8.72 -5.16
C CYS A 59 4.28 8.47 -5.47
N PHE A 60 3.69 7.41 -4.92
CA PHE A 60 2.27 7.12 -4.97
C PHE A 60 1.58 7.28 -3.59
N GLY A 61 2.25 7.90 -2.62
CA GLY A 61 1.74 8.09 -1.26
C GLY A 61 1.89 6.88 -0.33
N GLY A 62 2.64 5.85 -0.73
CA GLY A 62 2.97 4.70 0.12
C GLY A 62 4.23 4.92 0.96
N VAL A 63 4.73 3.83 1.55
CA VAL A 63 5.86 3.85 2.52
C VAL A 63 7.04 2.98 2.11
N ALA A 64 6.97 2.32 0.94
CA ALA A 64 8.02 1.47 0.39
C ALA A 64 8.61 0.45 1.40
N GLY A 65 7.78 -0.08 2.29
CA GLY A 65 8.16 -0.95 3.39
C GLY A 65 8.06 -2.45 3.05
N GLU A 66 8.22 -3.28 4.08
CA GLU A 66 8.12 -4.74 4.02
C GLU A 66 7.10 -5.25 5.05
N ALA A 67 6.50 -6.42 4.77
CA ALA A 67 5.53 -7.04 5.66
C ALA A 67 6.02 -8.39 6.20
N VAL A 68 5.72 -8.66 7.47
CA VAL A 68 5.78 -9.99 8.07
C VAL A 68 4.36 -10.44 8.37
N PHE A 69 3.93 -11.55 7.78
CA PHE A 69 2.60 -12.11 8.00
C PHE A 69 2.71 -13.36 8.88
N ILE A 70 2.07 -13.34 10.05
CA ILE A 70 2.00 -14.49 10.96
C ILE A 70 0.59 -15.07 10.85
N ASP A 71 0.49 -16.28 10.33
CA ASP A 71 -0.78 -16.99 10.14
C ASP A 71 -0.91 -18.12 11.16
N THR A 72 -1.94 -18.04 12.00
CA THR A 72 -2.22 -19.01 13.06
C THR A 72 -3.28 -20.05 12.65
N GLU A 73 -4.02 -19.81 11.57
CA GLU A 73 -5.17 -20.64 11.15
C GLU A 73 -4.94 -21.35 9.81
N GLY A 74 -3.85 -21.03 9.09
CA GLY A 74 -3.56 -21.60 7.77
C GLY A 74 -4.40 -20.96 6.65
N SER A 75 -4.86 -19.72 6.88
CA SER A 75 -5.73 -18.97 5.96
C SER A 75 -4.97 -18.12 4.94
N PHE A 76 -3.64 -18.02 5.05
CA PHE A 76 -2.80 -17.29 4.12
C PHE A 76 -2.68 -18.02 2.78
N MET A 77 -3.05 -17.34 1.70
CA MET A 77 -3.06 -17.90 0.35
C MET A 77 -2.11 -17.09 -0.55
N VAL A 78 -0.99 -17.69 -0.95
CA VAL A 78 0.02 -17.03 -1.79
C VAL A 78 -0.58 -16.53 -3.11
N ASP A 79 -1.38 -17.38 -3.77
CA ASP A 79 -2.02 -17.03 -5.04
C ASP A 79 -2.91 -15.78 -4.90
N ARG A 80 -3.60 -15.66 -3.76
CA ARG A 80 -4.39 -14.47 -3.47
C ARG A 80 -3.52 -13.22 -3.33
N VAL A 81 -2.36 -13.32 -2.68
CA VAL A 81 -1.43 -12.19 -2.57
C VAL A 81 -0.85 -11.80 -3.93
N VAL A 82 -0.59 -12.78 -4.81
CA VAL A 82 -0.17 -12.53 -6.19
C VAL A 82 -1.25 -11.76 -6.96
N ASP A 83 -2.53 -12.13 -6.80
CA ASP A 83 -3.64 -11.39 -7.41
C ASP A 83 -3.70 -9.95 -6.92
N LEU A 84 -3.59 -9.74 -5.60
CA LEU A 84 -3.60 -8.41 -4.99
C LEU A 84 -2.42 -7.55 -5.46
N ALA A 85 -1.21 -8.12 -5.50
CA ALA A 85 -0.02 -7.43 -6.00
C ALA A 85 -0.16 -7.06 -7.49
N THR A 86 -0.69 -7.97 -8.30
CA THR A 86 -0.93 -7.72 -9.73
C THR A 86 -1.91 -6.58 -9.93
N ALA A 87 -3.03 -6.58 -9.19
CA ALA A 87 -4.01 -5.51 -9.23
C ALA A 87 -3.42 -4.16 -8.75
N CYS A 88 -2.62 -4.17 -7.67
CA CYS A 88 -1.92 -2.99 -7.18
C CYS A 88 -0.99 -2.39 -8.26
N ILE A 89 -0.17 -3.21 -8.91
CA ILE A 89 0.74 -2.76 -9.97
C ILE A 89 -0.03 -2.12 -11.14
N GLN A 90 -1.09 -2.79 -11.59
CA GLN A 90 -1.95 -2.25 -12.65
C GLN A 90 -2.56 -0.91 -12.25
N HIS A 91 -3.02 -0.79 -11.00
CA HIS A 91 -3.55 0.47 -10.47
C HIS A 91 -2.52 1.60 -10.48
N LEU A 92 -1.29 1.34 -10.00
CA LEU A 92 -0.21 2.32 -10.00
C LEU A 92 0.20 2.74 -11.42
N GLN A 93 0.18 1.81 -12.38
CA GLN A 93 0.43 2.13 -13.80
C GLN A 93 -0.62 3.11 -14.35
N LEU A 94 -1.90 2.87 -14.06
CA LEU A 94 -2.99 3.77 -14.48
C LEU A 94 -2.84 5.18 -13.88
N ILE A 95 -2.47 5.28 -12.59
CA ILE A 95 -2.19 6.57 -11.94
C ILE A 95 -1.03 7.27 -12.66
N ALA A 96 0.07 6.56 -12.92
CA ALA A 96 1.24 7.11 -13.59
C ALA A 96 0.95 7.59 -15.03
N GLU A 97 0.08 6.87 -15.76
CA GLU A 97 -0.35 7.25 -17.11
C GLU A 97 -1.23 8.50 -17.11
N LYS A 98 -2.18 8.59 -16.17
CA LYS A 98 -3.05 9.76 -16.03
C LYS A 98 -2.25 11.06 -15.84
N HIS A 99 -1.22 11.02 -15.00
CA HIS A 99 -0.39 12.20 -14.73
C HIS A 99 0.52 12.61 -15.91
N LYS A 100 0.93 11.68 -16.79
CA LYS A 100 1.65 12.03 -18.02
C LYS A 100 0.78 12.81 -19.03
N GLY A 101 -0.52 12.54 -19.04
CA GLY A 101 -1.48 13.27 -19.86
C GLY A 101 -1.69 14.71 -19.40
N GLU A 102 -1.62 14.95 -18.09
CA GLU A 102 -1.79 16.28 -17.49
C GLU A 102 -0.55 17.19 -17.71
N GLU A 103 0.67 16.64 -17.70
CA GLU A 103 1.91 17.39 -18.01
C GLU A 103 1.99 17.87 -19.47
N SER A 104 1.31 17.21 -20.42
CA SER A 104 1.27 17.64 -21.83
C SER A 104 0.35 18.86 -22.07
N GLY A 105 -0.45 19.27 -21.08
CA GLY A 105 -1.38 20.40 -21.16
C GLY A 105 -0.93 21.69 -20.46
N SER A 106 0.17 21.67 -19.68
CA SER A 106 0.61 22.84 -18.91
C SER A 106 2.12 23.08 -19.07
N THR A 107 2.47 24.15 -19.78
CA THR A 107 3.85 24.64 -19.84
C THR A 107 4.20 25.31 -18.50
N ALA A 108 5.23 24.78 -17.83
CA ALA A 108 5.88 25.28 -16.60
C ALA A 108 5.06 25.04 -15.29
N ARG A 109 5.59 24.64 -14.13
CA ARG A 109 6.93 24.67 -13.51
C ARG A 109 7.05 23.49 -12.50
N ALA A 110 8.30 23.20 -12.11
CA ALA A 110 8.74 22.34 -10.98
C ALA A 110 8.79 20.81 -11.19
N GLY A 111 9.86 20.34 -11.85
CA GLY A 111 10.92 19.62 -11.13
C GLY A 111 10.73 18.17 -10.67
N VAL A 112 9.83 17.36 -11.25
CA VAL A 112 9.86 15.89 -11.05
C VAL A 112 10.17 15.20 -12.38
N GLN A 113 11.36 14.58 -12.48
CA GLN A 113 11.81 13.92 -13.71
C GLN A 113 11.42 12.43 -13.70
N TRP A 114 10.24 12.13 -14.24
CA TRP A 114 9.63 10.79 -14.36
C TRP A 114 10.34 9.77 -15.29
N ARG A 115 11.63 9.95 -15.59
CA ARG A 115 12.33 9.19 -16.66
C ARG A 115 12.67 7.73 -16.33
N ASN A 116 12.37 7.21 -15.13
CA ASN A 116 12.85 5.89 -14.68
C ASN A 116 11.76 4.87 -14.27
N LEU A 117 10.49 5.08 -14.65
CA LEU A 117 9.42 4.13 -14.33
C LEU A 117 9.47 2.81 -15.14
N GLY A 118 10.24 2.76 -16.24
CA GLY A 118 10.41 1.53 -17.04
C GLY A 118 11.26 0.44 -16.37
N LEU A 119 11.85 0.72 -15.20
CA LEU A 119 12.66 -0.20 -14.40
C LEU A 119 11.98 -0.63 -13.09
N LEU A 120 10.75 -0.18 -12.82
CA LEU A 120 9.92 -0.72 -11.73
C LEU A 120 9.45 -2.13 -12.11
N ARG A 121 10.36 -3.10 -12.10
CA ARG A 121 9.98 -4.46 -11.76
C ARG A 121 9.89 -4.48 -10.24
N PRO A 122 8.69 -4.43 -9.63
CA PRO A 122 8.60 -4.67 -8.21
C PRO A 122 9.25 -6.02 -7.93
N SER A 123 10.10 -6.06 -6.90
CA SER A 123 10.59 -7.34 -6.40
C SER A 123 9.36 -8.18 -6.05
N PRO A 124 9.29 -9.47 -6.43
CA PRO A 124 8.22 -10.31 -5.90
C PRO A 124 8.23 -10.20 -4.37
N PRO A 125 7.06 -10.09 -3.72
CA PRO A 125 7.00 -9.88 -2.29
C PRO A 125 7.76 -11.02 -1.59
N ARG A 126 8.76 -10.66 -0.78
CA ARG A 126 9.61 -11.65 -0.11
C ARG A 126 8.90 -12.21 1.11
N PHE A 127 7.97 -13.12 0.89
CA PHE A 127 7.37 -13.90 1.97
C PHE A 127 8.37 -14.96 2.44
N LYS A 128 8.89 -14.79 3.67
CA LYS A 128 9.54 -15.88 4.39
C LYS A 128 8.46 -16.65 5.14
N ARG A 129 8.18 -17.88 4.71
CA ARG A 129 7.36 -18.81 5.47
C ARG A 129 8.19 -19.32 6.64
N PHE A 130 7.79 -18.96 7.86
CA PHE A 130 8.30 -19.62 9.07
C PHE A 130 7.36 -20.80 9.35
N SER A 131 7.93 -22.00 9.37
CA SER A 131 7.28 -23.26 9.75
C SER A 131 7.80 -23.73 11.08
#